data_AF-A0A920MTP8-F1
#
_entry.id   AF-A0A920MTP8-F1
#
_cell.length_a   1.000
_cell.length_b   1.000
_cell.length_c   1.000
_cell.angle_alpha   90.00
_cell.angle_beta   90.00
_cell.angle_gamma   90.00
#
_symmetry.space_group_name_H-M   'P 1'
#
loop_
_entity.id
_entity.type
_entity.pdbx_description
1 polymer ?
#
loop_
_entity_poly.entity_id
_entity_poly.type
_entity_poly.pdbx_seq_one_letter_code
_entity_poly.pdbx_strand_id
1 'polypeptide(L)'
;MGITHVIRGEDLLNTTPKVMLMWEALDYGQPPEYAHLPLLGGEDKKKLSKRKHSVALGEFKTMGILPESMVNYLALLGWGPNDDKEIRPIEEIVTLFSLKDINKAPAYFDMKKLLHINSEYIRALSPEAFVDIVNEYFQFTEWQPTNFDLRVLSDLSSPIQERIEKLADIMNLVDWLFNEEPATETNPKEIKKISNQCLQIRCRCS
;
A
#
# COMPACT_ATOMS: atom_id res chain seq x y z
N MET A 1 -1.75 9.61 33.89
CA MET A 1 -1.93 9.79 32.43
C MET A 1 -3.22 10.51 32.04
N GLY A 2 -4.21 10.75 32.93
CA GLY A 2 -5.35 11.64 32.62
C GLY A 2 -6.18 11.22 31.40
N ILE A 3 -6.30 9.91 31.14
CA ILE A 3 -6.95 9.38 29.94
C ILE A 3 -8.45 9.66 29.99
N THR A 4 -8.96 10.35 28.98
CA THR A 4 -10.40 10.68 28.85
C THR A 4 -11.17 9.68 28.01
N HIS A 5 -10.51 9.06 27.02
CA HIS A 5 -11.12 8.15 26.05
C HIS A 5 -10.20 6.93 25.87
N VAL A 6 -10.78 5.74 25.95
CA VAL A 6 -10.11 4.46 25.70
C VAL A 6 -10.67 3.88 24.42
N ILE A 7 -9.87 3.93 23.34
CA ILE A 7 -10.22 3.39 22.03
C ILE A 7 -9.44 2.08 21.83
N ARG A 8 -10.13 0.95 21.67
CA ARG A 8 -9.51 -0.38 21.57
C ARG A 8 -10.37 -1.39 20.80
N GLY A 9 -9.84 -2.55 20.48
CA GLY A 9 -10.60 -3.61 19.79
C GLY A 9 -11.76 -4.16 20.62
N GLU A 10 -12.84 -4.57 19.95
CA GLU A 10 -14.03 -5.18 20.55
C GLU A 10 -13.77 -6.52 21.25
N ASP A 11 -12.63 -7.18 20.99
CA ASP A 11 -12.22 -8.37 21.73
C ASP A 11 -11.95 -8.12 23.21
N LEU A 12 -11.76 -6.85 23.59
CA LEU A 12 -11.60 -6.43 24.97
C LEU A 12 -12.91 -5.94 25.61
N LEU A 13 -14.04 -5.94 24.87
CA LEU A 13 -15.32 -5.42 25.36
C LEU A 13 -15.76 -6.11 26.65
N ASN A 14 -15.60 -7.43 26.73
CA ASN A 14 -15.95 -8.25 27.89
C ASN A 14 -15.12 -7.95 29.15
N THR A 15 -13.95 -7.31 29.00
CA THR A 15 -13.10 -6.92 30.14
C THR A 15 -13.51 -5.58 30.73
N THR A 16 -14.19 -4.73 29.97
CA THR A 16 -14.57 -3.36 30.37
C THR A 16 -15.34 -3.31 31.69
N PRO A 17 -16.36 -4.17 31.95
CA PRO A 17 -17.07 -4.15 33.21
C PRO A 17 -16.17 -4.40 34.43
N LYS A 18 -15.17 -5.28 34.30
CA LYS A 18 -14.21 -5.56 35.36
C LYS A 18 -13.31 -4.35 35.64
N VAL A 19 -12.87 -3.67 34.58
CA VAL A 19 -12.06 -2.45 34.69
C VAL A 19 -12.86 -1.33 35.38
N MET A 20 -14.15 -1.19 35.06
CA MET A 20 -15.02 -0.19 35.69
C MET A 20 -15.21 -0.46 37.19
N LEU A 21 -15.43 -1.72 37.60
CA LEU A 21 -15.51 -2.07 39.02
C LEU A 21 -14.20 -1.78 39.77
N MET A 22 -13.05 -2.02 39.14
CA MET A 22 -11.76 -1.66 39.72
C MET A 22 -11.59 -0.13 39.83
N TRP A 23 -12.06 0.62 38.82
CA TRP A 23 -12.01 2.08 38.83
C TRP A 23 -12.78 2.68 40.00
N GLU A 24 -13.99 2.15 40.24
CA GLU A 24 -14.84 2.52 41.37
C GLU A 24 -14.20 2.12 42.71
N ALA A 25 -13.67 0.90 42.82
CA ALA A 25 -13.03 0.42 44.04
C ALA A 25 -11.77 1.21 44.44
N LEU A 26 -11.10 1.83 43.47
CA LEU A 26 -9.92 2.67 43.68
C LEU A 26 -10.25 4.15 43.87
N ASP A 27 -11.54 4.52 43.82
CA ASP A 27 -12.03 5.90 43.95
C ASP A 27 -11.31 6.89 42.99
N TYR A 28 -11.06 6.44 41.75
CA TYR A 28 -10.34 7.22 40.75
C TYR A 28 -11.18 8.32 40.07
N GLY A 29 -12.36 8.62 40.60
CA GLY A 29 -13.28 9.62 40.06
C GLY A 29 -13.92 9.20 38.74
N GLN A 30 -14.12 10.15 37.82
CA GLN A 30 -14.85 9.89 36.57
C GLN A 30 -14.08 8.90 35.67
N PRO A 31 -14.71 7.77 35.27
CA PRO A 31 -14.08 6.83 34.37
C PRO A 31 -13.99 7.39 32.94
N PRO A 32 -13.01 6.94 32.13
CA PRO A 32 -12.93 7.34 30.73
C PRO A 32 -14.10 6.81 29.91
N GLU A 33 -14.38 7.46 28.79
CA GLU A 33 -15.30 6.94 27.78
C GLU A 33 -14.63 5.81 27.00
N TYR A 34 -15.38 4.76 26.67
CA TYR A 34 -14.87 3.59 25.95
C TYR A 34 -15.46 3.52 24.54
N ALA A 35 -14.59 3.43 23.54
CA ALA A 35 -14.95 3.12 22.16
C ALA A 35 -14.30 1.79 21.76
N HIS A 36 -15.14 0.81 21.42
CA HIS A 36 -14.68 -0.51 20.99
C HIS A 36 -14.80 -0.62 19.46
N LEU A 37 -13.66 -0.70 18.79
CA LEU A 37 -13.56 -0.80 17.34
C LEU A 37 -13.81 -2.24 16.88
N PRO A 38 -14.57 -2.47 15.80
CA PRO A 38 -14.79 -3.80 15.27
C PRO A 38 -13.47 -4.45 14.86
N LEU A 39 -13.37 -5.77 14.99
CA LEU A 39 -12.16 -6.47 14.59
C LEU A 39 -12.01 -6.48 13.06
N LEU A 40 -10.76 -6.37 12.62
CA LEU A 40 -10.42 -6.57 11.21
C LEU A 40 -10.50 -8.07 10.86
N GLY A 41 -11.30 -8.36 9.84
CA GLY A 41 -11.31 -9.67 9.17
C GLY A 41 -10.21 -9.75 8.12
N GLY A 42 -9.66 -10.94 7.91
CA GLY A 42 -8.85 -11.25 6.73
C GLY A 42 -9.71 -11.41 5.48
N GLU A 43 -9.06 -11.63 4.34
CA GLU A 43 -9.73 -11.85 3.04
C GLU A 43 -10.71 -13.04 3.06
N ASP A 44 -10.45 -14.04 3.91
CA ASP A 44 -11.31 -15.21 4.12
C ASP A 44 -12.52 -14.94 5.04
N LYS A 45 -12.74 -13.67 5.39
CA LYS A 45 -13.74 -13.20 6.36
C LYS A 45 -13.59 -13.78 7.76
N LYS A 46 -12.46 -14.44 8.06
CA LYS A 46 -12.14 -14.90 9.43
C LYS A 46 -11.25 -13.87 10.10
N LYS A 47 -11.15 -13.94 11.43
CA LYS A 47 -10.28 -13.04 12.20
C LYS A 47 -8.85 -13.09 11.65
N LEU A 48 -8.29 -11.92 11.37
CA LEU A 48 -6.90 -11.79 10.97
C LEU A 48 -6.04 -12.35 12.10
N SER A 49 -5.32 -13.45 11.83
CA SER A 49 -4.55 -14.15 12.85
C SER A 49 -3.07 -14.08 12.50
N LYS A 50 -2.25 -13.74 13.51
CA LYS A 50 -0.79 -13.70 13.41
C LYS A 50 -0.15 -15.04 12.98
N ARG A 51 -0.92 -16.14 12.92
CA ARG A 51 -0.41 -17.48 12.54
C ARG A 51 -0.85 -17.95 11.15
N LYS A 52 -1.90 -17.38 10.56
CA LYS A 52 -2.42 -17.78 9.23
C LYS A 52 -2.34 -16.68 8.18
N HIS A 53 -2.42 -15.42 8.60
CA HIS A 53 -2.44 -14.25 7.73
C HIS A 53 -1.48 -13.21 8.33
N SER A 54 -0.26 -13.63 8.66
CA SER A 54 0.76 -12.76 9.26
C SER A 54 1.26 -11.75 8.23
N VAL A 55 0.40 -10.87 7.74
CA VAL A 55 0.87 -9.71 6.99
C VAL A 55 1.43 -8.76 8.03
N ALA A 56 2.67 -9.03 8.44
CA ALA A 56 3.40 -8.13 9.30
C ALA A 56 3.53 -6.80 8.55
N LEU A 57 3.45 -5.68 9.26
CA LEU A 57 3.65 -4.35 8.65
C LEU A 57 4.98 -4.28 7.85
N GLY A 58 5.99 -5.06 8.28
CA GLY A 58 7.25 -5.21 7.56
C GLY A 58 7.10 -5.79 6.15
N GLU A 59 6.17 -6.71 5.91
CA GLU A 59 5.94 -7.29 4.58
C GLU A 59 5.44 -6.22 3.59
N PHE A 60 4.51 -5.37 4.02
CA PHE A 60 4.05 -4.24 3.20
C PHE A 60 5.18 -3.24 2.90
N LYS A 61 6.07 -3.02 3.86
CA LYS A 61 7.27 -2.21 3.62
C LYS A 61 8.16 -2.86 2.55
N THR A 62 8.40 -4.16 2.62
CA THR A 62 9.20 -4.88 1.59
C THR A 62 8.52 -4.89 0.23
N MET A 63 7.18 -4.92 0.17
CA MET A 63 6.42 -4.78 -1.07
C MET A 63 6.54 -3.37 -1.68
N GLY A 64 6.96 -2.36 -0.91
CA GLY A 64 7.00 -0.98 -1.36
C GLY A 64 5.63 -0.30 -1.32
N ILE A 65 4.83 -0.58 -0.29
CA ILE A 65 3.63 0.20 0.02
C ILE A 65 4.04 1.48 0.75
N LEU A 66 3.58 2.63 0.27
CA LEU A 66 3.89 3.92 0.87
C LEU A 66 3.20 4.06 2.25
N PRO A 67 3.87 4.68 3.25
CA PRO A 67 3.28 4.91 4.57
C PRO A 67 1.95 5.65 4.52
N GLU A 68 1.84 6.67 3.67
CA GLU A 68 0.65 7.51 3.51
C GLU A 68 -0.53 6.70 2.95
N SER A 69 -0.26 5.85 1.95
CA SER A 69 -1.24 4.91 1.40
C SER A 69 -1.77 3.94 2.46
N MET A 70 -0.87 3.42 3.30
CA MET A 70 -1.23 2.51 4.39
C MET A 70 -2.12 3.23 5.42
N VAL A 71 -1.78 4.46 5.82
CA VAL A 71 -2.60 5.25 6.73
C VAL A 71 -3.98 5.50 6.15
N ASN A 72 -4.06 5.94 4.90
CA ASN A 72 -5.33 6.17 4.22
C ASN A 72 -6.17 4.89 4.16
N TYR A 73 -5.56 3.77 3.76
CA TYR A 73 -6.27 2.50 3.67
C TYR A 73 -6.78 2.04 5.04
N LEU A 74 -5.95 2.09 6.09
CA LEU A 74 -6.35 1.71 7.44
C LEU A 74 -7.45 2.62 8.00
N ALA A 75 -7.43 3.91 7.68
CA ALA A 75 -8.50 4.82 8.07
C ALA A 75 -9.84 4.41 7.46
N LEU A 76 -9.85 3.94 6.20
CA LEU A 76 -11.06 3.45 5.53
C LEU A 76 -11.61 2.13 6.12
N LEU A 77 -10.81 1.42 6.93
CA LEU A 77 -11.25 0.17 7.58
C LEU A 77 -12.10 0.48 8.82
N GLY A 78 -13.38 0.75 8.57
CA GLY A 78 -14.37 0.98 9.62
C GLY A 78 -14.65 2.46 9.89
N TRP A 79 -14.06 3.37 9.12
CA TRP A 79 -14.40 4.79 9.14
C TRP A 79 -14.38 5.35 7.71
N GLY A 80 -15.18 6.38 7.45
CA GLY A 80 -15.17 7.08 6.18
C GLY A 80 -16.16 8.24 6.21
N PRO A 81 -15.82 9.42 5.66
CA PRO A 81 -16.80 10.48 5.48
C PRO A 81 -17.97 10.02 4.61
N ASN A 82 -19.12 10.69 4.70
CA ASN A 82 -20.26 10.44 3.81
C ASN A 82 -20.02 11.04 2.41
N ASP A 83 -18.88 10.68 1.81
CA ASP A 83 -18.54 10.95 0.44
C ASP A 83 -17.83 9.72 -0.15
N ASP A 84 -17.96 9.52 -1.45
CA ASP A 84 -17.40 8.33 -2.13
C ASP A 84 -15.89 8.48 -2.41
N LYS A 85 -15.18 9.37 -1.68
CA LYS A 85 -13.77 9.68 -1.93
C LYS A 85 -12.86 8.83 -1.04
N GLU A 86 -12.17 7.90 -1.69
CA GLU A 86 -11.26 6.96 -1.02
C GLU A 86 -9.84 7.50 -0.85
N ILE A 87 -9.35 8.32 -1.78
CA ILE A 87 -7.97 8.86 -1.74
C ILE A 87 -7.94 10.20 -1.02
N ARG A 88 -7.31 10.25 0.14
CA ARG A 88 -7.31 11.40 1.06
C ARG A 88 -5.96 11.57 1.75
N PRO A 89 -5.31 12.74 1.68
CA PRO A 89 -4.13 13.02 2.46
C PRO A 89 -4.45 12.92 3.97
N ILE A 90 -3.42 12.59 4.77
CA ILE A 90 -3.58 12.34 6.20
C ILE A 90 -4.16 13.55 6.94
N GLU A 91 -3.83 14.77 6.52
CA GLU A 91 -4.33 16.01 7.11
C GLU A 91 -5.85 16.17 6.93
N GLU A 92 -6.37 15.74 5.77
CA GLU A 92 -7.81 15.73 5.49
C GLU A 92 -8.51 14.67 6.36
N ILE A 93 -7.90 13.49 6.51
CA ILE A 93 -8.41 12.43 7.41
C ILE A 93 -8.50 12.94 8.85
N VAL A 94 -7.43 13.55 9.36
CA VAL A 94 -7.38 14.09 10.74
C VAL A 94 -8.47 15.15 10.96
N THR A 95 -8.72 16.00 9.96
CA THR A 95 -9.73 17.06 10.03
C THR A 95 -11.15 16.51 10.08
N LEU A 96 -11.41 15.42 9.34
CA LEU A 96 -12.74 14.83 9.21
C LEU A 96 -13.03 13.75 10.26
N PHE A 97 -12.00 13.20 10.91
CA PHE A 97 -12.15 12.05 11.78
C PHE A 97 -13.05 12.36 12.99
N SER A 98 -14.05 11.51 13.18
CA SER A 98 -14.92 11.56 14.34
C SER A 98 -15.33 10.14 14.74
N LEU A 99 -15.27 9.87 16.05
CA LEU A 99 -15.63 8.57 16.61
C LEU A 99 -17.09 8.17 16.32
N LYS A 100 -17.97 9.16 16.05
CA LYS A 100 -19.38 8.92 15.75
C LYS A 100 -19.60 8.29 14.37
N ASP A 101 -18.63 8.47 13.46
CA ASP A 101 -18.71 8.04 12.07
C ASP A 101 -18.04 6.67 11.86
N ILE A 102 -17.65 6.02 12.96
CA ILE A 102 -17.10 4.66 12.92
C ILE A 102 -18.23 3.65 12.71
N ASN A 103 -18.10 2.85 11.66
CA ASN A 103 -19.01 1.77 11.36
C ASN A 103 -18.82 0.61 12.35
N LYS A 104 -19.93 0.03 12.81
CA LYS A 104 -19.95 -1.12 13.72
C LYS A 104 -19.74 -2.45 12.99
N ALA A 105 -19.91 -2.47 11.66
CA ALA A 105 -19.68 -3.66 10.86
C ALA A 105 -18.18 -4.01 10.82
N PRO A 106 -17.81 -5.31 10.81
CA PRO A 106 -16.43 -5.71 10.64
C PRO A 106 -15.89 -5.23 9.29
N ALA A 107 -14.73 -4.59 9.32
CA ALA A 107 -13.98 -4.24 8.12
C ALA A 107 -13.10 -5.43 7.72
N TYR A 108 -13.07 -5.73 6.43
CA TYR A 108 -12.26 -6.82 5.89
C TYR A 108 -11.06 -6.23 5.16
N PHE A 109 -9.90 -6.83 5.39
CA PHE A 109 -8.72 -6.49 4.63
C PHE A 109 -8.89 -6.93 3.17
N ASP A 110 -8.63 -6.02 2.24
CA ASP A 110 -8.64 -6.21 0.80
C ASP A 110 -7.32 -5.70 0.20
N MET A 111 -6.47 -6.63 -0.24
CA MET A 111 -5.18 -6.30 -0.86
C MET A 111 -5.34 -5.48 -2.15
N LYS A 112 -6.37 -5.74 -2.96
CA LYS A 112 -6.58 -5.01 -4.22
C LYS A 112 -6.91 -3.55 -3.95
N LYS A 113 -7.73 -3.29 -2.93
CA LYS A 113 -8.04 -1.91 -2.51
C LYS A 113 -6.78 -1.19 -2.01
N LEU A 114 -5.96 -1.85 -1.21
CA LEU A 114 -4.68 -1.26 -0.76
C LEU A 114 -3.77 -0.93 -1.95
N LEU A 115 -3.62 -1.83 -2.91
CA LEU A 115 -2.79 -1.61 -4.11
C LEU A 115 -3.35 -0.48 -4.99
N HIS A 116 -4.67 -0.39 -5.14
CA HIS A 116 -5.31 0.72 -5.85
C HIS A 116 -4.97 2.06 -5.19
N ILE A 117 -5.21 2.19 -3.87
CA ILE A 117 -4.87 3.40 -3.13
C ILE A 117 -3.39 3.71 -3.29
N ASN A 118 -2.51 2.71 -3.11
CA ASN A 118 -1.07 2.92 -3.23
C ASN A 118 -0.64 3.41 -4.61
N SER A 119 -1.25 2.90 -5.69
CA SER A 119 -0.99 3.37 -7.05
C SER A 119 -1.36 4.84 -7.26
N GLU A 120 -2.46 5.31 -6.66
CA GLU A 120 -2.86 6.72 -6.72
C GLU A 120 -1.86 7.62 -6.00
N TYR A 121 -1.36 7.20 -4.83
CA TYR A 121 -0.30 7.92 -4.13
C TYR A 121 1.00 7.96 -4.93
N ILE A 122 1.42 6.84 -5.54
CA ILE A 122 2.61 6.78 -6.38
C ILE A 122 2.49 7.74 -7.57
N ARG A 123 1.33 7.74 -8.25
CA ARG A 123 1.05 8.66 -9.38
C ARG A 123 1.05 10.13 -8.98
N ALA A 124 0.63 10.43 -7.74
CA ALA A 124 0.57 11.80 -7.25
C ALA A 124 1.95 12.38 -6.87
N LEU A 125 3.00 11.57 -6.77
CA LEU A 125 4.35 12.04 -6.46
C LEU A 125 4.92 12.86 -7.63
N SER A 126 5.60 13.96 -7.30
CA SER A 126 6.48 14.64 -8.25
C SER A 126 7.60 13.70 -8.72
N PRO A 127 8.12 13.84 -9.95
CA PRO A 127 9.25 13.05 -10.43
C PRO A 127 10.42 12.98 -9.46
N GLU A 128 10.76 14.10 -8.82
CA GLU A 128 11.88 14.19 -7.87
C GLU A 128 11.62 13.34 -6.62
N ALA A 129 10.47 13.55 -5.97
CA ALA A 129 10.06 12.75 -4.80
C ALA A 129 9.93 11.25 -5.12
N PHE A 130 9.44 10.91 -6.32
CA PHE A 130 9.38 9.52 -6.77
C PHE A 130 10.77 8.89 -6.86
N VAL A 131 11.71 9.57 -7.51
CA VAL A 131 13.09 9.08 -7.63
C VAL A 131 13.75 8.91 -6.25
N ASP A 132 13.56 9.86 -5.34
CA ASP A 132 14.10 9.79 -3.98
C ASP A 132 13.57 8.56 -3.22
N ILE A 133 12.25 8.34 -3.25
CA ILE A 133 11.59 7.20 -2.60
C ILE A 133 12.06 5.88 -3.22
N VAL A 134 12.18 5.81 -4.54
CA VAL A 134 12.63 4.60 -5.24
C VAL A 134 14.09 4.29 -4.92
N ASN A 135 14.94 5.31 -4.88
CA ASN A 135 16.34 5.17 -4.50
C ASN A 135 16.49 4.70 -3.04
N GLU A 136 15.69 5.23 -2.12
CA GLU A 136 15.62 4.71 -0.75
C GLU A 136 15.15 3.25 -0.74
N TYR A 137 14.09 2.93 -1.49
CA TYR A 137 13.55 1.58 -1.55
C TYR A 137 14.60 0.55 -2.03
N PHE A 138 15.38 0.87 -3.06
CA PHE A 138 16.44 0.00 -3.56
C PHE A 138 17.55 -0.29 -2.55
N GLN A 139 17.81 0.62 -1.59
CA GLN A 139 18.78 0.35 -0.51
C GLN A 139 18.31 -0.76 0.43
N PHE A 140 17.02 -1.07 0.43
CA PHE A 140 16.42 -2.15 1.23
C PHE A 140 16.21 -3.45 0.43
N THR A 141 16.54 -3.48 -0.86
CA THR A 141 16.42 -4.68 -1.70
C THR A 141 17.78 -5.30 -1.99
N GLU A 142 17.78 -6.53 -2.48
CA GLU A 142 18.98 -7.22 -2.97
C GLU A 142 19.31 -6.86 -4.43
N TRP A 143 18.61 -5.89 -5.02
CA TRP A 143 18.78 -5.52 -6.41
C TRP A 143 20.06 -4.70 -6.61
N GLN A 144 20.98 -5.25 -7.41
CA GLN A 144 22.31 -4.68 -7.67
C GLN A 144 22.57 -4.61 -9.17
N PRO A 145 21.95 -3.65 -9.88
CA PRO A 145 22.13 -3.46 -11.31
C PRO A 145 23.56 -3.08 -11.72
N THR A 146 24.02 -3.54 -12.89
CA THR A 146 25.39 -3.29 -13.39
C THR A 146 25.64 -1.82 -13.74
N ASN A 147 24.69 -1.16 -14.41
CA ASN A 147 24.86 0.18 -15.00
C ASN A 147 23.76 1.16 -14.54
N PHE A 148 23.46 1.20 -13.24
CA PHE A 148 22.40 2.05 -12.71
C PHE A 148 22.67 3.55 -12.87
N ASP A 149 21.68 4.27 -13.40
CA ASP A 149 21.70 5.73 -13.51
C ASP A 149 20.35 6.32 -13.08
N LEU A 150 20.39 7.11 -11.99
CA LEU A 150 19.22 7.81 -11.45
C LEU A 150 18.60 8.80 -12.46
N ARG A 151 19.39 9.36 -13.39
CA ARG A 151 18.88 10.29 -14.40
C ARG A 151 17.93 9.60 -15.36
N VAL A 152 18.27 8.38 -15.77
CA VAL A 152 17.42 7.55 -16.63
C VAL A 152 16.13 7.19 -15.92
N LEU A 153 16.20 6.87 -14.62
CA LEU A 153 15.00 6.62 -13.80
C LEU A 153 14.12 7.88 -13.69
N SER A 154 14.73 9.05 -13.51
CA SER A 154 14.02 10.34 -13.47
C SER A 154 13.29 10.64 -14.78
N ASP A 155 13.95 10.42 -15.93
CA ASP A 155 13.37 10.65 -17.25
C ASP A 155 12.21 9.69 -17.55
N LEU A 156 12.22 8.50 -16.93
CA LEU A 156 11.19 7.47 -17.06
C LEU A 156 10.17 7.47 -15.91
N SER A 157 10.26 8.40 -14.96
CA SER A 157 9.39 8.45 -13.76
C SER A 157 7.91 8.40 -14.11
N SER A 158 7.43 9.30 -14.97
CA SER A 158 6.02 9.39 -15.38
C SER A 158 5.47 8.08 -16.00
N PRO A 159 6.08 7.49 -17.05
CA PRO A 159 5.58 6.24 -17.62
C PRO A 159 5.73 5.03 -16.67
N ILE A 160 6.64 5.07 -15.69
CA ILE A 160 6.76 4.03 -14.66
C ILE A 160 5.64 4.17 -13.62
N GLN A 161 5.40 5.38 -13.09
CA GLN A 161 4.37 5.66 -12.08
C GLN A 161 2.97 5.21 -12.53
N GLU A 162 2.65 5.35 -13.82
CA GLU A 162 1.37 4.91 -14.40
C GLU A 162 1.20 3.38 -14.43
N ARG A 163 2.29 2.61 -14.33
CA ARG A 163 2.30 1.15 -14.56
C ARG A 163 2.49 0.32 -13.30
N ILE A 164 2.85 0.94 -12.18
CA ILE A 164 3.15 0.23 -10.93
C ILE A 164 2.06 0.43 -9.89
N GLU A 165 1.80 -0.62 -9.11
CA GLU A 165 0.90 -0.54 -7.95
C GLU A 165 1.69 -0.47 -6.64
N LYS A 166 2.95 -0.91 -6.65
CA LYS A 166 3.88 -0.92 -5.52
C LYS A 166 5.32 -0.77 -6.02
N LEU A 167 6.23 -0.27 -5.17
CA LEU A 167 7.61 0.00 -5.60
C LEU A 167 8.38 -1.26 -6.03
N ALA A 168 8.03 -2.43 -5.48
CA ALA A 168 8.61 -3.71 -5.91
C ALA A 168 8.41 -3.99 -7.40
N ASP A 169 7.35 -3.46 -8.03
CA ASP A 169 7.05 -3.69 -9.44
C ASP A 169 8.07 -2.99 -10.36
N ILE A 170 8.78 -1.97 -9.87
CA ILE A 170 9.76 -1.19 -10.64
C ILE A 170 10.88 -2.08 -11.16
N MET A 171 11.41 -2.97 -10.33
CA MET A 171 12.51 -3.86 -10.73
C MET A 171 12.15 -4.64 -11.99
N ASN A 172 10.93 -5.19 -12.07
CA ASN A 172 10.48 -5.93 -13.26
C ASN A 172 10.36 -5.05 -14.52
N LEU A 173 10.19 -3.74 -14.37
CA LEU A 173 10.05 -2.82 -15.50
C LEU A 173 11.40 -2.29 -16.01
N VAL A 174 12.38 -2.14 -15.12
CA VAL A 174 13.65 -1.45 -15.44
C VAL A 174 14.89 -2.34 -15.36
N ASP A 175 14.78 -3.60 -14.92
CA ASP A 175 15.94 -4.49 -14.76
C ASP A 175 16.76 -4.63 -16.06
N TRP A 176 16.08 -4.91 -17.18
CA TRP A 176 16.68 -5.03 -18.51
C TRP A 176 17.39 -3.76 -18.99
N LEU A 177 17.04 -2.59 -18.44
CA LEU A 177 17.64 -1.31 -18.84
C LEU A 177 19.02 -1.10 -18.21
N PHE A 178 19.25 -1.68 -17.03
CA PHE A 178 20.46 -1.46 -16.24
C PHE A 178 21.39 -2.68 -16.17
N ASN A 179 20.93 -3.84 -16.66
CA ASN A 179 21.72 -5.06 -16.75
C ASN A 179 22.03 -5.41 -18.20
N GLU A 180 23.23 -5.91 -18.43
CA GLU A 180 23.56 -6.55 -19.70
C GLU A 180 22.81 -7.89 -19.76
N GLU A 181 21.79 -8.00 -20.62
CA GLU A 181 21.28 -9.32 -20.98
C GLU A 181 22.44 -10.11 -21.63
N PRO A 182 22.77 -11.34 -21.18
CA PRO A 182 23.66 -12.18 -21.94
C PRO A 182 23.06 -12.31 -23.34
N ALA A 183 23.87 -12.11 -24.38
CA ALA A 183 23.43 -12.24 -25.77
C ALA A 183 22.66 -13.55 -25.92
N THR A 184 21.34 -13.49 -25.97
CA THR A 184 20.53 -14.66 -26.26
C THR A 184 20.92 -15.05 -27.67
N GLU A 185 21.51 -16.23 -27.83
CA GLU A 185 21.75 -16.82 -29.14
C GLU A 185 20.44 -16.74 -29.92
N THR A 186 20.36 -15.75 -30.79
CA THR A 186 19.09 -15.36 -31.39
C THR A 186 18.73 -16.49 -32.32
N ASN A 187 17.67 -17.23 -32.03
CA ASN A 187 17.23 -18.33 -32.87
C ASN A 187 17.01 -17.78 -34.30
N PRO A 188 17.80 -18.20 -35.31
CA PRO A 188 17.76 -17.59 -36.64
C PRO A 188 16.38 -17.66 -37.30
N LYS A 189 15.51 -18.56 -36.81
CA LYS A 189 14.13 -18.72 -37.27
C LYS A 189 13.19 -17.60 -36.85
N GLU A 190 13.41 -16.95 -35.70
CA GLU A 190 12.57 -15.84 -35.24
C GLU A 190 12.89 -14.53 -35.98
N ILE A 191 14.17 -14.28 -36.26
CA ILE A 191 14.62 -13.15 -37.10
C ILE A 191 13.98 -13.22 -38.50
N LYS A 192 13.92 -14.42 -39.09
CA LYS A 192 13.29 -14.64 -40.41
C LYS A 192 11.78 -14.36 -40.41
N LYS A 193 11.12 -14.59 -39.28
CA LYS A 193 9.68 -14.37 -39.12
C LYS A 193 9.36 -12.86 -39.03
N ILE A 194 10.17 -12.11 -38.28
CA ILE A 194 10.05 -10.65 -38.14
C ILE A 194 10.44 -9.92 -39.45
N SER A 195 11.51 -10.37 -40.11
CA SER A 195 11.94 -9.87 -41.42
C SER A 195 10.84 -10.01 -42.49
N ASN A 196 10.17 -11.16 -42.54
CA ASN A 196 9.10 -11.40 -43.53
C ASN A 196 7.83 -10.60 -43.22
N GLN A 197 7.54 -10.31 -41.95
CA GLN A 197 6.43 -9.44 -41.56
C GLN A 197 6.68 -7.97 -41.92
N CYS A 198 7.93 -7.48 -41.77
CA CYS A 198 8.30 -6.12 -42.16
C CYS A 198 8.25 -5.90 -43.70
N LEU A 199 8.60 -6.92 -44.48
CA LEU A 199 8.52 -6.87 -45.95
C LEU A 199 7.08 -6.81 -46.48
N GLN A 200 6.09 -7.36 -45.76
CA GLN A 200 4.69 -7.26 -46.17
C GLN A 200 4.04 -5.91 -45.86
N ILE A 201 4.56 -5.16 -44.89
CA ILE A 201 4.02 -3.84 -44.52
C ILE A 201 4.48 -2.75 -45.50
N ARG A 202 5.69 -2.88 -46.08
CA ARG A 202 6.22 -1.93 -47.09
C ARG A 202 5.54 -1.99 -48.46
N CYS A 203 4.77 -3.04 -48.77
CA CYS A 203 4.05 -3.17 -50.05
C CYS A 203 2.61 -2.62 -50.04
N ARG A 204 2.15 -1.99 -48.95
CA ARG A 204 0.78 -1.39 -48.86
C ARG A 204 0.76 0.14 -48.84
N CYS A 205 1.87 0.78 -49.22
CA CYS A 205 1.93 2.23 -49.45
C CYS A 205 2.52 2.50 -50.83
N SER A 206 1.70 2.27 -51.85
CA SER A 206 1.87 2.79 -53.22
C SER A 206 0.50 2.82 -53.87
#